data_AF-A5J096-F1
#
_entry.id   AF-A5J096-F1
#
_cell.length_a   1.000
_cell.length_b   1.000
_cell.length_c   1.000
_cell.angle_alpha   90.00
_cell.angle_beta   90.00
_cell.angle_gamma   90.00
#
_symmetry.space_group_name_H-M   'P 1'
#
loop_
_entity.id
_entity.type
_entity.pdbx_description
1 polymer ?
#
loop_
_entity_poly.entity_id
_entity_poly.type
_entity_poly.pdbx_seq_one_letter_code
_entity_poly.pdbx_strand_id
1 'polypeptide(L)'
;NADADIFGLPDIVIQIFLGTGIAMILTTCMIGQLTTQVNASHCMIDYINNYFALFTLYVAMTIEFTGIMHSSYLIQNVLTALSGKPVQSNEEPRNAAQMLFFWGRVLMSLAILGFALAVTFEALFAGNTTMWEGVPEAVSVILFVVLMSVVGMLEGMQIAFFAVAKIPASERGNSFFAKKTCDLLFKGNGQNLPGFMIGRQLTVVTCFFVVARVTTLDIEPGQGNNVFGITDSSQAFLNTGLHAAVITTILASITWQLAASAFPLAFLANPATYILLVVALALEATGVASGAWV
;
A
#
# COMPACT_ATOMS: atom_id res chain seq x y z
N ASN A 1 6.21 26.53 23.68
CA ASN A 1 6.70 25.47 24.58
C ASN A 1 7.82 24.70 23.89
N ALA A 2 9.01 25.30 23.79
CA ALA A 2 10.09 24.86 22.90
C ALA A 2 11.30 24.23 23.62
N ASP A 3 11.22 23.92 24.91
CA ASP A 3 12.35 23.41 25.69
C ASP A 3 11.99 22.13 26.46
N ALA A 4 11.47 21.12 25.75
CA ALA A 4 11.55 19.76 26.28
C ALA A 4 12.85 19.16 25.75
N ASP A 5 13.85 19.08 26.62
CA ASP A 5 15.15 18.47 26.35
C ASP A 5 14.96 16.96 26.15
N ILE A 6 14.55 16.55 24.95
CA ILE A 6 14.30 15.16 24.60
C ILE A 6 15.65 14.46 24.49
N PHE A 7 16.06 13.81 25.59
CA PHE A 7 17.27 12.99 25.72
C PHE A 7 18.63 13.73 25.59
N GLY A 8 18.67 15.07 25.66
CA GLY A 8 19.94 15.82 25.56
C GLY A 8 20.57 15.78 24.16
N LEU A 9 19.77 15.49 23.13
CA LEU A 9 20.22 15.41 21.74
C LEU A 9 20.25 16.80 21.10
N PRO A 10 21.18 17.07 20.15
CA PRO A 10 21.20 18.34 19.44
C PRO A 10 19.88 18.63 18.73
N ASP A 11 19.43 19.89 18.73
CA ASP A 11 18.15 20.30 18.13
C ASP A 11 17.99 19.87 16.67
N ILE A 12 19.10 19.83 15.91
CA ILE A 12 19.12 19.34 14.53
C ILE A 12 18.72 17.85 14.46
N VAL A 13 19.17 17.04 15.41
CA VAL A 13 18.82 15.61 15.46
C VAL A 13 17.35 15.45 15.84
N ILE A 14 16.88 16.23 16.82
CA ILE A 14 15.46 16.24 17.23
C ILE A 14 14.57 16.66 16.06
N GLN A 15 14.90 17.73 15.35
CA GLN A 15 14.15 18.17 14.17
C GLN A 15 14.15 17.14 13.05
N ILE A 16 15.32 16.58 12.69
CA ILE A 16 15.42 15.61 11.60
C ILE A 16 14.69 14.32 11.97
N PHE A 17 14.86 13.76 13.17
CA PHE A 17 14.29 12.46 13.50
C PHE A 17 12.84 12.54 13.98
N LEU A 18 12.52 13.51 14.85
CA LEU A 18 11.18 13.64 15.45
C LEU A 18 10.30 14.64 14.69
N GLY A 19 10.88 15.75 14.21
CA GLY A 19 10.13 16.78 13.48
C GLY A 19 9.69 16.37 12.08
N THR A 20 10.52 15.61 11.34
CA THR A 20 10.14 15.15 9.99
C THR A 20 9.35 13.83 9.98
N GLY A 21 9.34 13.09 11.10
CA GLY A 21 8.71 11.78 11.20
C GLY A 21 9.57 10.59 10.74
N ILE A 22 10.84 10.82 10.37
CA ILE A 22 11.77 9.74 9.97
C ILE A 22 11.88 8.64 11.04
N ALA A 23 11.93 8.99 12.33
CA ALA A 23 11.98 7.99 13.40
C ALA A 23 10.75 7.07 13.39
N MET A 24 9.56 7.61 13.14
CA MET A 24 8.32 6.84 13.03
C MET A 24 8.35 5.93 11.80
N ILE A 25 8.78 6.45 10.65
CA ILE A 25 8.94 5.66 9.42
C ILE A 25 9.88 4.47 9.64
N LEU A 26 11.06 4.71 10.20
CA LEU A 26 12.06 3.67 10.45
C LEU A 26 11.55 2.65 11.47
N THR A 27 10.91 3.10 12.55
CA THR A 27 10.33 2.21 13.57
C THR A 27 9.23 1.34 12.98
N THR A 28 8.25 1.92 12.28
CA THR A 28 7.16 1.18 11.64
C THR A 28 7.68 0.22 10.56
N CYS A 29 8.66 0.66 9.77
CA CYS A 29 9.23 -0.16 8.70
C CYS A 29 10.06 -1.31 9.26
N MET A 30 11.10 -1.02 10.05
CA MET A 30 12.06 -2.03 10.52
C MET A 30 11.43 -2.99 11.52
N ILE A 31 10.81 -2.47 12.58
CA ILE A 31 10.27 -3.30 13.67
C ILE A 31 8.88 -3.83 13.32
N GLY A 32 8.03 -3.00 12.71
CA GLY A 32 6.63 -3.35 12.48
C GLY A 32 6.40 -4.29 11.29
N GLN A 33 7.23 -4.24 10.25
CA GLN A 33 6.90 -4.87 8.97
C GLN A 33 8.06 -5.67 8.35
N LEU A 34 9.28 -5.13 8.37
CA LEU A 34 10.41 -5.74 7.67
C LEU A 34 10.88 -7.03 8.35
N THR A 35 11.03 -7.07 9.68
CA THR A 35 11.48 -8.29 10.38
C THR A 35 10.55 -9.48 10.08
N THR A 36 9.23 -9.27 10.10
CA THR A 36 8.25 -10.31 9.77
C THR A 36 8.30 -10.68 8.30
N GLN A 37 8.46 -9.71 7.40
CA GLN A 37 8.57 -9.94 5.95
C GLN A 37 9.84 -10.72 5.57
N VAL A 38 10.99 -10.39 6.17
CA VAL A 38 12.27 -11.08 5.94
C VAL A 38 12.16 -12.52 6.45
N ASN A 39 11.68 -12.73 7.67
CA ASN A 39 11.46 -14.07 8.22
C ASN A 39 10.50 -14.90 7.36
N ALA A 40 9.40 -14.30 6.91
CA ALA A 40 8.45 -14.95 6.02
C ALA A 40 9.08 -15.29 4.65
N SER A 41 10.03 -14.50 4.15
CA SER A 41 10.67 -14.75 2.85
C SER A 41 11.69 -15.89 2.88
N HIS A 42 12.38 -16.08 4.01
CA HIS A 42 13.39 -17.14 4.17
C HIS A 42 12.80 -18.45 4.71
N CYS A 43 11.89 -18.37 5.69
CA CYS A 43 11.35 -19.52 6.41
C CYS A 43 9.82 -19.57 6.30
N MET A 44 9.29 -19.57 5.08
CA MET A 44 7.85 -19.45 4.80
C MET A 44 6.97 -20.42 5.60
N ILE A 45 7.32 -21.71 5.61
CA ILE A 45 6.51 -22.75 6.27
C ILE A 45 6.57 -22.58 7.79
N ASP A 46 7.76 -22.34 8.35
CA ASP A 46 7.92 -22.15 9.79
C ASP A 46 7.23 -20.86 10.26
N TYR A 47 7.27 -19.80 9.45
CA TYR A 47 6.60 -18.53 9.74
C TYR A 47 5.09 -18.66 9.84
N ILE A 48 4.46 -19.51 9.02
CA ILE A 48 3.00 -19.73 9.07
C ILE A 48 2.60 -20.83 10.07
N ASN A 49 3.54 -21.64 10.55
CA ASN A 49 3.28 -22.78 11.43
C ASN A 49 3.15 -22.35 12.90
N ASN A 50 2.21 -21.45 13.20
CA ASN A 50 1.88 -21.06 14.58
C ASN A 50 0.43 -20.56 14.70
N TYR A 51 -0.11 -20.60 15.92
CA TYR A 51 -1.49 -20.19 16.19
C TYR A 51 -1.76 -18.71 15.87
N PHE A 52 -0.75 -17.85 16.00
CA PHE A 52 -0.91 -16.43 15.71
C PHE A 52 -1.08 -16.20 14.21
N ALA A 53 -0.30 -16.88 13.35
CA ALA A 53 -0.47 -16.84 11.91
C ALA A 53 -1.87 -17.33 11.49
N LEU A 54 -2.36 -18.43 12.09
CA LEU A 54 -3.73 -18.91 11.85
C LEU A 54 -4.80 -17.89 12.28
N PHE A 55 -4.62 -17.26 13.44
CA PHE A 55 -5.49 -16.17 13.90
C PHE A 55 -5.52 -15.00 12.89
N THR A 56 -4.37 -14.54 12.43
CA THR A 56 -4.31 -13.43 11.45
C THR A 56 -4.99 -13.80 10.12
N LEU A 57 -4.86 -15.06 9.68
CA LEU A 57 -5.57 -15.56 8.51
C LEU A 57 -7.09 -15.52 8.70
N TYR A 58 -7.62 -15.95 9.85
CA TYR A 58 -9.06 -15.89 10.11
C TYR A 58 -9.58 -14.46 10.20
N VAL A 59 -8.81 -13.53 10.76
CA VAL A 59 -9.17 -12.11 10.76
C VAL A 59 -9.24 -11.58 9.33
N ALA A 60 -8.24 -11.88 8.49
CA ALA A 60 -8.25 -11.49 7.08
C ALA A 60 -9.43 -12.08 6.31
N MET A 61 -9.73 -13.38 6.51
CA MET A 61 -10.90 -14.03 5.90
C MET A 61 -12.22 -13.42 6.39
N THR A 62 -12.30 -13.00 7.65
CA THR A 62 -13.49 -12.35 8.20
C THR A 62 -13.70 -10.98 7.56
N ILE A 63 -12.64 -10.19 7.44
CA ILE A 63 -12.67 -8.88 6.76
C ILE A 63 -13.08 -9.08 5.29
N GLU A 64 -12.50 -10.06 4.59
CA GLU A 64 -12.87 -10.39 3.22
C GLU A 64 -14.37 -10.78 3.12
N PHE A 65 -14.86 -11.56 4.09
CA PHE A 65 -16.27 -11.93 4.15
C PHE A 65 -17.19 -10.69 4.30
N THR A 66 -16.81 -9.69 5.11
CA THR A 66 -17.60 -8.44 5.24
C THR A 66 -17.80 -7.72 3.92
N GLY A 67 -16.85 -7.84 2.99
CA GLY A 67 -16.92 -7.23 1.68
C GLY A 67 -16.52 -5.76 1.61
N ILE A 68 -15.98 -5.17 2.69
CA ILE A 68 -15.59 -3.74 2.71
C ILE A 68 -14.59 -3.43 1.58
N MET A 69 -13.74 -4.39 1.18
CA MET A 69 -12.72 -4.24 0.14
C MET A 69 -13.17 -4.68 -1.27
N HIS A 70 -14.43 -5.10 -1.45
CA HIS A 70 -14.89 -5.75 -2.70
C HIS A 70 -14.88 -4.89 -3.96
N SER A 71 -14.83 -3.56 -3.84
CA SER A 71 -14.65 -2.65 -4.97
C SER A 71 -13.37 -2.94 -5.76
N SER A 72 -12.33 -3.47 -5.11
CA SER A 72 -11.09 -3.91 -5.77
C SER A 72 -11.32 -5.02 -6.82
N TYR A 73 -12.22 -5.97 -6.55
CA TYR A 73 -12.61 -7.00 -7.53
C TYR A 73 -13.38 -6.43 -8.70
N LEU A 74 -14.22 -5.41 -8.47
CA LEU A 74 -14.89 -4.74 -9.59
C LEU A 74 -13.86 -4.05 -10.49
N ILE A 75 -12.89 -3.34 -9.89
CA ILE A 75 -11.81 -2.70 -10.66
C ILE A 75 -11.01 -3.77 -11.43
N GLN A 76 -10.68 -4.89 -10.80
CA GLN A 76 -10.03 -6.02 -11.47
C GLN A 76 -10.85 -6.54 -12.66
N ASN A 77 -12.17 -6.73 -12.50
CA ASN A 77 -13.05 -7.17 -13.58
C ASN A 77 -13.08 -6.18 -14.75
N VAL A 78 -13.10 -4.87 -14.46
CA VAL A 78 -13.03 -3.82 -15.48
C VAL A 78 -11.69 -3.86 -16.20
N LEU A 79 -10.57 -3.94 -15.48
CA LEU A 79 -9.23 -4.02 -16.06
C LEU A 79 -9.06 -5.27 -16.95
N THR A 80 -9.65 -6.39 -16.53
CA THR A 80 -9.67 -7.66 -17.28
C THR A 80 -10.47 -7.52 -18.57
N ALA A 81 -11.67 -6.92 -18.48
CA ALA A 81 -12.51 -6.66 -19.64
C ALA A 81 -11.80 -5.74 -20.66
N LEU A 82 -11.15 -4.68 -20.19
CA LEU A 82 -10.37 -3.76 -21.04
C LEU A 82 -9.13 -4.42 -21.65
N SER A 83 -8.49 -5.32 -20.91
CA SER A 83 -7.27 -6.02 -21.36
C SER A 83 -7.55 -7.18 -22.32
N GLY A 84 -8.82 -7.59 -22.47
CA GLY A 84 -9.24 -8.69 -23.35
C GLY A 84 -8.70 -10.07 -22.95
N LYS A 85 -8.13 -10.20 -21.74
CA LYS A 85 -7.54 -11.45 -21.23
C LYS A 85 -8.33 -11.89 -19.99
N PRO A 86 -9.03 -13.03 -20.01
CA PRO A 86 -9.83 -13.46 -18.86
C PRO A 86 -8.94 -13.79 -17.66
N VAL A 87 -9.38 -13.42 -16.45
CA VAL A 87 -8.77 -13.91 -15.21
C VAL A 87 -9.00 -15.42 -15.16
N GLN A 88 -7.93 -16.20 -15.12
CA GLN A 88 -8.03 -17.63 -14.86
C GLN A 88 -8.40 -17.82 -13.38
N SER A 89 -9.68 -18.08 -13.11
CA SER A 89 -10.15 -18.46 -11.78
C SER A 89 -10.29 -19.97 -11.71
N ASN A 90 -9.82 -20.55 -10.61
CA ASN A 90 -10.03 -21.96 -10.28
C ASN A 90 -11.33 -22.19 -9.47
N GLU A 91 -12.15 -21.14 -9.26
CA GLU A 91 -13.42 -21.24 -8.54
C GLU A 91 -14.55 -21.74 -9.43
N GLU A 92 -15.44 -22.55 -8.85
CA GLU A 92 -16.67 -22.97 -9.53
C GLU A 92 -17.58 -21.77 -9.88
N PRO A 93 -18.39 -21.87 -10.94
CA PRO A 93 -19.34 -20.82 -11.30
C PRO A 93 -20.29 -20.51 -10.14
N ARG A 94 -20.37 -19.23 -9.76
CA ARG A 94 -21.19 -18.78 -8.64
C ARG A 94 -22.67 -19.06 -8.89
N ASN A 95 -23.37 -19.61 -7.89
CA ASN A 95 -24.82 -19.73 -7.91
C ASN A 95 -25.49 -18.33 -7.85
N ALA A 96 -26.74 -18.20 -8.29
CA ALA A 96 -27.49 -16.95 -8.31
C ALA A 96 -27.51 -16.21 -6.95
N ALA A 97 -27.69 -16.94 -5.84
CA ALA A 97 -27.64 -16.37 -4.50
C ALA A 97 -26.24 -15.84 -4.12
N GLN A 98 -25.19 -16.58 -4.50
CA GLN A 98 -23.79 -16.18 -4.27
C GLN A 98 -23.42 -14.97 -5.14
N MET A 99 -23.93 -14.91 -6.37
CA MET A 99 -23.74 -13.77 -7.27
C MET A 99 -24.43 -12.52 -6.72
N LEU A 100 -25.68 -12.63 -6.24
CA LEU A 100 -26.37 -11.51 -5.60
C LEU A 100 -25.62 -11.03 -4.35
N PHE A 101 -25.18 -11.95 -3.49
CA PHE A 101 -24.41 -11.61 -2.30
C PHE A 101 -23.07 -10.94 -2.63
N PHE A 102 -22.39 -11.40 -3.68
CA PHE A 102 -21.16 -10.77 -4.17
C PHE A 102 -21.40 -9.34 -4.64
N TRP A 103 -22.39 -9.11 -5.51
CA TRP A 103 -22.68 -7.78 -6.05
C TRP A 103 -23.22 -6.82 -4.99
N GLY A 104 -23.99 -7.30 -4.01
CA GLY A 104 -24.41 -6.50 -2.87
C GLY A 104 -23.21 -5.98 -2.07
N ARG A 105 -22.20 -6.83 -1.81
CA ARG A 105 -20.94 -6.43 -1.15
C ARG A 105 -20.11 -5.47 -2.00
N VAL A 106 -20.07 -5.67 -3.33
CA VAL A 106 -19.41 -4.73 -4.26
C VAL A 106 -20.07 -3.35 -4.17
N LEU A 107 -21.39 -3.27 -4.18
CA LEU A 107 -22.11 -2.00 -4.11
C LEU A 107 -21.88 -1.30 -2.76
N MET A 108 -21.91 -2.04 -1.65
CA MET A 108 -21.56 -1.52 -0.33
C MET A 108 -20.13 -0.96 -0.30
N SER A 109 -19.15 -1.72 -0.79
CA SER A 109 -17.75 -1.30 -0.85
C SER A 109 -17.56 -0.04 -1.70
N LEU A 110 -18.23 0.06 -2.85
CA LEU A 110 -18.21 1.26 -3.68
C LEU A 110 -18.80 2.48 -2.97
N ALA A 111 -19.89 2.30 -2.23
CA ALA A 111 -20.49 3.39 -1.46
C ALA A 111 -19.54 3.88 -0.36
N ILE A 112 -18.91 2.96 0.38
CA ILE A 112 -17.90 3.29 1.40
C ILE A 112 -16.70 4.00 0.79
N LEU A 113 -16.15 3.47 -0.32
CA LEU A 113 -15.02 4.08 -1.01
C LEU A 113 -15.36 5.46 -1.56
N GLY A 114 -16.54 5.62 -2.19
CA GLY A 114 -17.01 6.89 -2.72
C GLY A 114 -17.19 7.94 -1.62
N PHE A 115 -17.77 7.56 -0.49
CA PHE A 115 -17.88 8.43 0.68
C PHE A 115 -16.51 8.81 1.25
N ALA A 116 -15.61 7.83 1.42
CA ALA A 116 -14.27 8.08 1.93
C ALA A 116 -13.49 9.06 1.03
N LEU A 117 -13.55 8.87 -0.29
CA LEU A 117 -12.94 9.79 -1.26
C LEU A 117 -13.56 11.17 -1.18
N ALA A 118 -14.89 11.28 -1.10
CA ALA A 118 -15.57 12.57 -1.00
C ALA A 118 -15.13 13.35 0.25
N VAL A 119 -15.08 12.71 1.42
CA VAL A 119 -14.58 13.31 2.66
C VAL A 119 -13.13 13.75 2.51
N THR A 120 -12.28 12.90 1.92
CA THR A 120 -10.85 13.19 1.75
C THR A 120 -10.62 14.37 0.83
N PHE A 121 -11.25 14.39 -0.34
CA PHE A 121 -11.09 15.49 -1.29
C PHE A 121 -11.66 16.79 -0.76
N GLU A 122 -12.80 16.76 -0.06
CA GLU A 122 -13.36 17.97 0.55
C GLU A 122 -12.41 18.56 1.59
N ALA A 123 -11.86 17.73 2.48
CA ALA A 123 -10.87 18.18 3.46
C ALA A 123 -9.59 18.70 2.80
N LEU A 124 -9.15 18.04 1.74
CA LEU A 124 -7.93 18.37 1.03
C LEU A 124 -8.03 19.70 0.27
N PHE A 125 -9.17 19.97 -0.37
CA PHE A 125 -9.44 21.23 -1.05
C PHE A 125 -9.79 22.37 -0.09
N ALA A 126 -10.28 22.06 1.11
CA ALA A 126 -10.51 23.05 2.16
C ALA A 126 -9.25 23.35 3.00
N GLY A 127 -8.13 22.67 2.75
CA GLY A 127 -6.89 22.82 3.53
C GLY A 127 -6.97 22.25 4.95
N ASN A 128 -8.02 21.50 5.30
CA ASN A 128 -8.28 20.97 6.64
C ASN A 128 -7.62 19.60 6.86
N THR A 129 -6.38 19.45 6.44
CA THR A 129 -5.61 18.20 6.57
C THR A 129 -4.36 18.43 7.39
N THR A 130 -3.77 17.36 7.91
CA THR A 130 -2.54 17.46 8.69
C THR A 130 -1.28 17.69 7.83
N MET A 131 -1.40 18.19 6.61
CA MET A 131 -0.26 18.44 5.74
C MET A 131 0.64 19.55 6.31
N TRP A 132 1.95 19.53 6.00
CA TRP A 132 2.87 20.57 6.49
C TRP A 132 2.46 21.96 6.03
N GLU A 133 2.60 22.93 6.95
CA GLU A 133 2.34 24.33 6.66
C GLU A 133 3.18 24.80 5.46
N GLY A 134 2.55 25.53 4.54
CA GLY A 134 3.18 26.08 3.34
C GLY A 134 3.12 25.19 2.10
N VAL A 135 2.59 23.97 2.18
CA VAL A 135 2.33 23.14 0.99
C VAL A 135 0.99 23.51 0.36
N PRO A 136 0.94 23.96 -0.91
CA PRO A 136 -0.32 24.31 -1.56
C PRO A 136 -1.24 23.09 -1.73
N GLU A 137 -2.55 23.29 -1.61
CA GLU A 137 -3.58 22.23 -1.74
C GLU A 137 -3.45 21.45 -3.05
N ALA A 138 -3.22 22.15 -4.17
CA ALA A 138 -3.02 21.52 -5.47
C ALA A 138 -1.80 20.57 -5.49
N VAL A 139 -0.73 20.93 -4.77
CA VAL A 139 0.46 20.08 -4.63
C VAL A 139 0.12 18.85 -3.79
N SER A 140 -0.66 19.00 -2.72
CA SER A 140 -1.12 17.88 -1.89
C SER A 140 -1.98 16.88 -2.67
N VAL A 141 -2.86 17.35 -3.57
CA VAL A 141 -3.63 16.49 -4.49
C VAL A 141 -2.71 15.73 -5.45
N ILE A 142 -1.73 16.42 -6.04
CA ILE A 142 -0.77 15.77 -6.95
C ILE A 142 0.05 14.73 -6.19
N LEU A 143 0.54 15.07 -4.99
CA LEU A 143 1.28 14.14 -4.12
C LEU A 143 0.43 12.92 -3.78
N PHE A 144 -0.85 13.11 -3.42
CA PHE A 144 -1.77 12.01 -3.17
C PHE A 144 -1.82 11.04 -4.35
N VAL A 145 -2.10 11.54 -5.57
CA VAL A 145 -2.23 10.67 -6.76
C VAL A 145 -0.90 9.99 -7.12
N VAL A 146 0.21 10.73 -7.10
CA VAL A 146 1.53 10.20 -7.46
C VAL A 146 1.99 9.16 -6.46
N LEU A 147 1.90 9.44 -5.15
CA LEU A 147 2.33 8.51 -4.12
C LEU A 147 1.45 7.27 -4.07
N MET A 148 0.13 7.40 -4.22
CA MET A 148 -0.79 6.26 -4.32
C MET A 148 -0.44 5.37 -5.53
N SER A 149 -0.02 5.96 -6.65
CA SER A 149 0.41 5.22 -7.84
C SER A 149 1.75 4.51 -7.62
N VAL A 150 2.72 5.16 -6.97
CA VAL A 150 4.01 4.56 -6.61
C VAL A 150 3.82 3.38 -5.66
N VAL A 151 3.02 3.55 -4.61
CA VAL A 151 2.69 2.47 -3.67
C VAL A 151 2.00 1.32 -4.40
N GLY A 152 1.00 1.61 -5.23
CA GLY A 152 0.31 0.61 -6.05
C GLY A 152 1.25 -0.21 -6.91
N MET A 153 2.16 0.47 -7.61
CA MET A 153 3.18 -0.21 -8.40
C MET A 153 4.08 -1.09 -7.52
N LEU A 154 4.55 -0.60 -6.38
CA LEU A 154 5.43 -1.37 -5.48
C LEU A 154 4.71 -2.59 -4.87
N GLU A 155 3.47 -2.44 -4.43
CA GLU A 155 2.61 -3.52 -3.91
C GLU A 155 2.32 -4.58 -4.99
N GLY A 156 1.93 -4.14 -6.19
CA GLY A 156 1.73 -5.03 -7.33
C GLY A 156 3.02 -5.75 -7.76
N MET A 157 4.14 -5.04 -7.79
CA MET A 157 5.45 -5.59 -8.17
C MET A 157 5.88 -6.76 -7.29
N GLN A 158 5.63 -6.71 -5.98
CA GLN A 158 5.95 -7.83 -5.07
C GLN A 158 5.27 -9.12 -5.55
N ILE A 159 3.97 -9.05 -5.83
CA ILE A 159 3.20 -10.21 -6.29
C ILE A 159 3.64 -10.63 -7.69
N ALA A 160 3.84 -9.67 -8.60
CA ALA A 160 4.29 -9.97 -9.96
C ALA A 160 5.66 -10.67 -9.97
N PHE A 161 6.59 -10.25 -9.11
CA PHE A 161 7.92 -10.85 -8.99
C PHE A 161 7.85 -12.27 -8.42
N PHE A 162 7.01 -12.53 -7.40
CA PHE A 162 6.78 -13.89 -6.90
C PHE A 162 6.10 -14.78 -7.94
N ALA A 163 5.16 -14.26 -8.73
CA ALA A 163 4.54 -15.00 -9.80
C ALA A 163 5.57 -15.37 -10.89
N VAL A 164 6.40 -14.42 -11.32
CA VAL A 164 7.44 -14.65 -12.34
C VAL A 164 8.56 -15.57 -11.85
N ALA A 165 8.87 -15.58 -10.55
CA ALA A 165 9.82 -16.53 -9.96
C ALA A 165 9.40 -18.00 -10.17
N LYS A 166 8.10 -18.27 -10.35
CA LYS A 166 7.55 -19.61 -10.64
C LYS A 166 7.52 -19.94 -12.14
N ILE A 167 7.74 -18.97 -13.02
CA ILE A 167 7.70 -19.15 -14.48
C ILE A 167 9.11 -19.50 -14.99
N PRO A 168 9.28 -20.55 -15.83
CA PRO A 168 10.55 -20.87 -16.47
C PRO A 168 11.11 -19.71 -17.29
N ALA A 169 12.43 -19.54 -17.35
CA ALA A 169 13.06 -18.41 -18.03
C ALA A 169 12.68 -18.29 -19.52
N SER A 170 12.43 -19.42 -20.20
CA SER A 170 11.96 -19.49 -21.59
C SER A 170 10.57 -18.89 -21.82
N GLU A 171 9.74 -18.80 -20.77
CA GLU A 171 8.34 -18.37 -20.84
C GLU A 171 8.11 -16.96 -20.30
N ARG A 172 9.15 -16.25 -19.84
CA ARG A 172 9.07 -14.90 -19.24
C ARG A 172 8.81 -13.76 -20.26
N GLY A 173 8.37 -14.10 -21.46
CA GLY A 173 8.04 -13.17 -22.53
C GLY A 173 9.26 -12.55 -23.22
N ASN A 174 9.00 -11.84 -24.32
CA ASN A 174 10.04 -11.22 -25.17
C ASN A 174 10.14 -9.70 -25.04
N SER A 175 9.41 -9.08 -24.11
CA SER A 175 9.47 -7.63 -23.89
C SER A 175 10.84 -7.20 -23.35
N PHE A 176 11.38 -6.10 -23.88
CA PHE A 176 12.68 -5.55 -23.50
C PHE A 176 12.78 -5.26 -21.99
N PHE A 177 11.79 -4.55 -21.44
CA PHE A 177 11.77 -4.22 -20.01
C PHE A 177 11.50 -5.44 -19.13
N ALA A 178 10.70 -6.41 -19.60
CA ALA A 178 10.47 -7.65 -18.85
C ALA A 178 11.76 -8.46 -18.69
N LYS A 179 12.55 -8.59 -19.77
CA LYS A 179 13.88 -9.24 -19.72
C LYS A 179 14.83 -8.47 -18.81
N LYS A 180 14.99 -7.16 -19.00
CA LYS A 180 15.86 -6.34 -18.13
C LYS A 180 15.49 -6.45 -16.64
N THR A 181 14.20 -6.42 -16.33
CA THR A 181 13.72 -6.52 -14.96
C THR A 181 14.00 -7.92 -14.40
N CYS A 182 13.72 -8.98 -15.15
CA CYS A 182 14.04 -10.36 -14.74
C CYS A 182 15.55 -10.56 -14.54
N ASP A 183 16.36 -10.09 -15.48
CA ASP A 183 17.82 -10.24 -15.43
C ASP A 183 18.40 -9.54 -14.20
N LEU A 184 17.88 -8.36 -13.85
CA LEU A 184 18.27 -7.66 -12.63
C LEU A 184 17.74 -8.38 -11.37
N LEU A 185 16.48 -8.79 -11.37
CA LEU A 185 15.81 -9.41 -10.21
C LEU A 185 16.46 -10.75 -9.81
N PHE A 186 16.86 -11.57 -10.78
CA PHE A 186 17.49 -12.87 -10.53
C PHE A 186 19.02 -12.83 -10.56
N LYS A 187 19.63 -11.65 -10.71
CA LYS A 187 21.09 -11.49 -10.65
C LYS A 187 21.61 -11.89 -9.27
N GLY A 188 22.87 -12.36 -9.21
CA GLY A 188 23.54 -12.65 -7.94
C GLY A 188 22.89 -13.81 -7.18
N ASN A 189 22.52 -14.89 -7.89
CA ASN A 189 21.84 -16.05 -7.30
C ASN A 189 20.49 -15.73 -6.63
N GLY A 190 19.77 -14.71 -7.14
CA GLY A 190 18.46 -14.32 -6.63
C GLY A 190 18.47 -13.45 -5.37
N GLN A 191 19.63 -12.96 -4.93
CA GLN A 191 19.74 -12.07 -3.75
C GLN A 191 18.96 -10.75 -3.91
N ASN A 192 18.77 -10.30 -5.15
CA ASN A 192 18.04 -9.05 -5.43
C ASN A 192 16.53 -9.15 -5.18
N LEU A 193 15.93 -10.35 -5.14
CA LEU A 193 14.51 -10.50 -4.85
C LEU A 193 14.21 -10.20 -3.36
N PRO A 194 14.91 -10.81 -2.38
CA PRO A 194 14.85 -10.38 -0.98
C PRO A 194 15.27 -8.91 -0.77
N GLY A 195 16.34 -8.45 -1.43
CA GLY A 195 16.78 -7.05 -1.32
C GLY A 195 15.72 -6.06 -1.82
N PHE A 196 15.03 -6.38 -2.91
CA PHE A 196 13.88 -5.62 -3.37
C PHE A 196 12.78 -5.56 -2.32
N MET A 197 12.44 -6.68 -1.65
CA MET A 197 11.37 -6.69 -0.64
C MET A 197 11.63 -5.67 0.47
N ILE A 198 12.89 -5.55 0.91
CA ILE A 198 13.28 -4.61 1.96
C ILE A 198 13.24 -3.16 1.49
N GLY A 199 13.95 -2.84 0.40
CA GLY A 199 14.03 -1.47 -0.10
C GLY A 199 12.67 -0.93 -0.58
N ARG A 200 11.84 -1.82 -1.12
CA ARG A 200 10.44 -1.53 -1.47
C ARG A 200 9.63 -1.17 -0.23
N GLN A 201 9.74 -1.93 0.86
CA GLN A 201 8.95 -1.65 2.07
C GLN A 201 9.29 -0.29 2.66
N LEU A 202 10.56 0.10 2.68
CA LEU A 202 10.97 1.43 3.13
C LEU A 202 10.33 2.55 2.29
N THR A 203 10.29 2.36 0.98
CA THR A 203 9.62 3.29 0.06
C THR A 203 8.12 3.34 0.33
N VAL A 204 7.47 2.17 0.46
CA VAL A 204 6.02 2.06 0.72
C VAL A 204 5.63 2.73 2.03
N VAL A 205 6.35 2.47 3.13
CA VAL A 205 6.05 3.08 4.44
C VAL A 205 6.25 4.60 4.40
N THR A 206 7.31 5.07 3.72
CA THR A 206 7.56 6.50 3.54
C THR A 206 6.41 7.15 2.75
N CYS A 207 6.00 6.55 1.63
CA CYS A 207 4.87 7.04 0.85
C CYS A 207 3.56 7.04 1.65
N PHE A 208 3.26 5.97 2.39
CA PHE A 208 2.06 5.90 3.23
C PHE A 208 2.07 6.92 4.36
N PHE A 209 3.24 7.21 4.95
CA PHE A 209 3.37 8.25 5.96
C PHE A 209 2.98 9.62 5.39
N VAL A 210 3.50 9.97 4.22
CA VAL A 210 3.16 11.24 3.56
C VAL A 210 1.68 11.25 3.13
N VAL A 211 1.17 10.17 2.55
CA VAL A 211 -0.25 10.05 2.17
C VAL A 211 -1.16 10.16 3.39
N ALA A 212 -0.80 9.57 4.53
CA ALA A 212 -1.55 9.70 5.78
C ALA A 212 -1.61 11.17 6.22
N ARG A 213 -0.51 11.92 6.13
CA ARG A 213 -0.51 13.36 6.45
C ARG A 213 -1.44 14.17 5.54
N VAL A 214 -1.49 13.81 4.25
CA VAL A 214 -2.36 14.45 3.24
C VAL A 214 -3.83 14.10 3.43
N THR A 215 -4.16 12.96 4.04
CA THR A 215 -5.54 12.42 4.07
C THR A 215 -6.18 12.42 5.46
N THR A 216 -5.39 12.55 6.52
CA THR A 216 -5.87 12.75 7.88
C THR A 216 -6.43 14.14 8.03
N LEU A 217 -7.67 14.21 8.52
CA LEU A 217 -8.40 15.45 8.78
C LEU A 217 -7.87 16.15 10.02
N ASP A 218 -7.81 17.48 9.96
CA ASP A 218 -7.50 18.35 11.09
C ASP A 218 -8.66 19.34 11.32
N ILE A 219 -9.81 18.79 11.76
CA ILE A 219 -11.04 19.56 12.01
C ILE A 219 -11.44 19.37 13.47
N GLU A 220 -11.48 20.44 14.23
CA GLU A 220 -11.94 20.39 15.62
C GLU A 220 -13.47 20.21 15.70
N PRO A 221 -13.97 19.10 16.28
CA PRO A 221 -15.41 18.89 16.46
C PRO A 221 -16.02 19.96 17.36
N GLY A 222 -17.27 20.36 17.09
CA GLY A 222 -18.00 21.35 17.90
C GLY A 222 -17.79 22.81 17.50
N GLN A 223 -16.93 23.09 16.51
CA GLN A 223 -16.74 24.46 15.98
C GLN A 223 -17.69 24.82 14.82
N GLY A 224 -18.62 23.93 14.44
CA GLY A 224 -19.58 24.16 13.34
C GLY A 224 -19.02 23.97 11.93
N ASN A 225 -17.75 23.59 11.80
CA ASN A 225 -17.04 23.39 10.53
C ASN A 225 -16.86 21.90 10.17
N ASN A 226 -17.73 21.02 10.68
CA ASN A 226 -17.66 19.59 10.41
C ASN A 226 -17.87 19.32 8.91
N VAL A 227 -17.16 18.32 8.37
CA VAL A 227 -17.26 17.94 6.94
C VAL A 227 -18.70 17.56 6.62
N PHE A 228 -19.29 18.19 5.59
CA PHE A 228 -20.69 18.01 5.21
C PHE A 228 -21.72 18.29 6.32
N GLY A 229 -21.37 19.04 7.36
CA GLY A 229 -22.28 19.37 8.46
C GLY A 229 -22.70 18.16 9.31
N ILE A 230 -21.87 17.12 9.36
CA ILE A 230 -22.13 15.91 10.18
C ILE A 230 -22.03 16.19 11.69
N THR A 231 -22.48 15.23 12.51
CA THR A 231 -22.37 15.30 13.97
C THR A 231 -20.92 15.29 14.45
N ASP A 232 -20.66 15.91 15.61
CA ASP A 232 -19.32 15.96 16.21
C ASP A 232 -18.71 14.58 16.46
N SER A 233 -19.53 13.61 16.87
CA SER A 233 -19.09 12.22 17.05
C SER A 233 -18.65 11.57 15.74
N SER A 234 -19.35 11.86 14.64
CA SER A 234 -18.97 11.38 13.31
C SER A 234 -17.69 12.06 12.82
N GLN A 235 -17.52 13.36 13.09
CA GLN A 235 -16.28 14.07 12.76
C GLN A 235 -15.09 13.51 13.54
N ALA A 236 -15.25 13.27 14.85
CA ALA A 236 -14.21 12.63 15.66
C ALA A 236 -13.83 11.25 15.14
N PHE A 237 -14.80 10.47 14.63
CA PHE A 237 -14.54 9.21 13.96
C PHE A 237 -13.76 9.38 12.65
N LEU A 238 -14.12 10.35 11.81
CA LEU A 238 -13.38 10.62 10.56
C LEU A 238 -11.95 11.10 10.84
N ASN A 239 -11.74 11.89 11.89
CA ASN A 239 -10.41 12.35 12.30
C ASN A 239 -9.47 11.20 12.72
N THR A 240 -9.99 10.00 13.00
CA THR A 240 -9.14 8.82 13.24
C THR A 240 -8.34 8.39 12.00
N GLY A 241 -8.74 8.83 10.80
CA GLY A 241 -8.08 8.46 9.54
C GLY A 241 -8.53 7.11 8.96
N LEU A 242 -9.57 6.47 9.52
CA LEU A 242 -10.04 5.18 9.02
C LEU A 242 -10.48 5.23 7.54
N HIS A 243 -11.10 6.33 7.11
CA HIS A 243 -11.50 6.52 5.71
C HIS A 243 -10.27 6.55 4.78
N ALA A 244 -9.19 7.21 5.20
CA ALA A 244 -7.92 7.22 4.47
C ALA A 244 -7.29 5.81 4.40
N ALA A 245 -7.36 5.05 5.49
CA ALA A 245 -6.92 3.65 5.52
C ALA A 245 -7.71 2.77 4.53
N VAL A 246 -9.02 2.99 4.41
CA VAL A 246 -9.87 2.27 3.43
C VAL A 246 -9.47 2.64 1.99
N ILE A 247 -9.28 3.92 1.69
CA ILE A 247 -8.87 4.40 0.35
C ILE A 247 -7.53 3.82 -0.05
N THR A 248 -6.52 3.94 0.82
CA THR A 248 -5.17 3.42 0.59
C THR A 248 -5.16 1.92 0.41
N THR A 249 -5.89 1.18 1.25
CA THR A 249 -5.98 -0.28 1.15
C THR A 249 -6.62 -0.71 -0.18
N ILE A 250 -7.72 -0.09 -0.59
CA ILE A 250 -8.41 -0.47 -1.83
C ILE A 250 -7.62 -0.01 -3.06
N LEU A 251 -7.32 1.29 -3.18
CA LEU A 251 -6.83 1.91 -4.40
C LEU A 251 -5.31 1.86 -4.56
N ALA A 252 -4.54 1.99 -3.47
CA ALA A 252 -3.07 1.95 -3.54
C ALA A 252 -2.50 0.55 -3.26
N SER A 253 -3.28 -0.41 -2.78
CA SER A 253 -2.77 -1.75 -2.47
C SER A 253 -3.52 -2.85 -3.20
N ILE A 254 -4.69 -3.28 -2.70
CA ILE A 254 -5.38 -4.49 -3.17
C ILE A 254 -5.68 -4.46 -4.66
N THR A 255 -6.13 -3.33 -5.21
CA THR A 255 -6.42 -3.20 -6.65
C THR A 255 -5.19 -3.53 -7.51
N TRP A 256 -4.02 -3.03 -7.13
CA TRP A 256 -2.77 -3.27 -7.86
C TRP A 256 -2.25 -4.68 -7.65
N GLN A 257 -2.39 -5.22 -6.43
CA GLN A 257 -2.07 -6.60 -6.10
C GLN A 257 -2.89 -7.60 -6.92
N LEU A 258 -4.21 -7.37 -7.05
CA LEU A 258 -5.12 -8.16 -7.86
C LEU A 258 -4.84 -8.03 -9.36
N ALA A 259 -4.47 -6.83 -9.84
CA ALA A 259 -4.07 -6.63 -11.23
C ALA A 259 -2.74 -7.34 -11.54
N ALA A 260 -1.78 -7.28 -10.62
CA ALA A 260 -0.47 -7.91 -10.77
C ALA A 260 -0.53 -9.44 -10.69
N SER A 261 -1.41 -10.00 -9.86
CA SER A 261 -1.63 -11.45 -9.82
C SER A 261 -2.26 -11.97 -11.11
N ALA A 262 -3.17 -11.21 -11.72
CA ALA A 262 -3.80 -11.55 -12.99
C ALA A 262 -2.87 -11.36 -14.20
N PHE A 263 -2.04 -10.31 -14.20
CA PHE A 263 -1.20 -9.92 -15.35
C PHE A 263 0.27 -9.65 -14.97
N PRO A 264 0.99 -10.62 -14.38
CA PRO A 264 2.33 -10.38 -13.84
C PRO A 264 3.34 -9.94 -14.92
N LEU A 265 3.32 -10.57 -16.10
CA LEU A 265 4.21 -10.19 -17.21
C LEU A 265 3.96 -8.78 -17.76
N ALA A 266 2.72 -8.28 -17.67
CA ALA A 266 2.39 -6.92 -18.10
C ALA A 266 3.00 -5.89 -17.15
N PHE A 267 3.00 -6.17 -15.85
CA PHE A 267 3.71 -5.35 -14.85
C PHE A 267 5.21 -5.32 -15.15
N LEU A 268 5.86 -6.47 -15.40
CA LEU A 268 7.30 -6.49 -15.71
C LEU A 268 7.66 -5.77 -17.01
N ALA A 269 6.74 -5.68 -17.97
CA ALA A 269 6.96 -4.96 -19.22
C ALA A 269 6.93 -3.42 -19.06
N ASN A 270 6.47 -2.91 -17.91
CA ASN A 270 6.37 -1.47 -17.66
C ASN A 270 7.76 -0.88 -17.29
N PRO A 271 8.23 0.20 -17.95
CA PRO A 271 9.49 0.86 -17.58
C PRO A 271 9.52 1.33 -16.12
N ALA A 272 8.39 1.73 -15.56
CA ALA A 272 8.29 2.16 -14.16
C ALA A 272 8.69 1.03 -13.20
N THR A 273 8.39 -0.23 -13.53
CA THR A 273 8.78 -1.40 -12.72
C THR A 273 10.29 -1.55 -12.64
N TYR A 274 11.02 -1.34 -13.74
CA TYR A 274 12.47 -1.37 -13.72
C TYR A 274 13.06 -0.22 -12.88
N ILE A 275 12.53 0.99 -13.03
CA ILE A 275 13.00 2.17 -12.28
C ILE A 275 12.78 1.95 -10.78
N LEU A 276 11.58 1.53 -10.38
CA LEU A 276 11.24 1.28 -8.98
C LEU A 276 12.05 0.12 -8.39
N LEU A 277 12.36 -0.92 -9.18
CA LEU A 277 13.28 -1.98 -8.76
C LEU A 277 14.68 -1.42 -8.46
N VAL A 278 15.22 -0.56 -9.34
CA VAL A 278 16.53 0.07 -9.11
C VAL A 278 16.51 0.97 -7.88
N VAL A 279 15.45 1.77 -7.69
CA VAL A 279 15.30 2.63 -6.50
C VAL A 279 15.24 1.80 -5.22
N ALA A 280 14.46 0.71 -5.20
CA ALA A 280 14.37 -0.18 -4.05
C ALA A 280 15.74 -0.82 -3.73
N LEU A 281 16.45 -1.34 -4.73
CA LEU A 281 17.79 -1.91 -4.52
C LEU A 281 18.81 -0.85 -4.08
N ALA A 282 18.73 0.37 -4.58
CA ALA A 282 19.58 1.46 -4.14
C ALA A 282 19.32 1.84 -2.68
N LEU A 283 18.05 1.87 -2.25
CA LEU A 283 17.67 2.10 -0.86
C LEU A 283 18.14 0.97 0.05
N GLU A 284 18.01 -0.28 -0.37
CA GLU A 284 18.55 -1.43 0.38
C GLU A 284 20.07 -1.32 0.52
N ALA A 285 20.78 -0.95 -0.54
CA ALA A 285 22.24 -0.75 -0.53
C ALA A 285 22.72 0.37 0.40
N THR A 286 21.86 1.31 0.81
CA THR A 286 22.22 2.33 1.82
C THR A 286 22.44 1.74 3.21
N GLY A 287 21.90 0.54 3.47
CA GLY A 287 21.97 -0.14 4.76
C GLY A 287 21.07 0.45 5.85
N VAL A 288 20.25 1.45 5.54
CA VAL A 288 19.33 2.07 6.52
C VAL A 288 18.38 1.05 7.15
N ALA A 289 17.93 0.08 6.36
CA ALA A 289 17.05 -1.00 6.79
C ALA A 289 17.80 -2.29 7.18
N SER A 290 19.15 -2.27 7.26
CA SER A 290 19.92 -3.51 7.49
C SER A 290 19.63 -4.19 8.82
N GLY A 291 19.14 -3.44 9.82
CA GLY A 291 18.70 -4.01 11.10
C GLY A 291 17.53 -4.99 10.97
N ALA A 292 16.80 -5.00 9.84
CA ALA A 292 15.75 -5.99 9.60
C ALA A 292 16.27 -7.36 9.15
N TRP A 293 17.56 -7.46 8.79
CA TRP A 293 18.22 -8.75 8.48
C TRP A 293 18.68 -9.51 9.73
N VAL A 294 18.66 -8.85 10.90
CA VAL A 294 19.12 -9.38 12.20
C VAL A 294 17.93 -9.91 12.98
#